data_AF-A0A376D451-F1
#
_entry.id   AF-A0A376D451-F1
#
_cell.length_a   1.000
_cell.length_b   1.000
_cell.length_c   1.000
_cell.angle_alpha   90.00
_cell.angle_beta   90.00
_cell.angle_gamma   90.00
#
_symmetry.space_group_name_H-M   'P 1'
#
loop_
_entity.id
_entity.type
_entity.pdbx_description
1 polymer ?
#
loop_
_entity_poly.entity_id
_entity_poly.type
_entity_poly.pdbx_seq_one_letter_code
_entity_poly.pdbx_strand_id
1 'polypeptide(L)'
;MIEFDNLTYLHGKPQGTGLLKANPEDFVVVEDLGFEPDGEGEHILVRILKNGCNTRFVADALAKFLKIHAREVSFAGQKDKHAVTEQWLCARVPGKEMPDLSAFQLEGCQVLEYARHKRKLRLGALKGNALYPGTTRSEQSR
;
A
#
# COMPACT_ATOMS: atom_id res chain seq x y z
N MET A 1 -25.86 -21.90 -5.75
CA MET A 1 -24.64 -21.11 -5.45
C MET A 1 -24.76 -20.69 -4.01
N ILE A 2 -23.77 -20.96 -3.16
CA ILE A 2 -23.84 -20.60 -1.73
C ILE A 2 -23.55 -19.10 -1.61
N GLU A 3 -24.37 -18.37 -0.87
CA GLU A 3 -24.14 -16.95 -0.56
C GLU A 3 -22.96 -16.78 0.39
N PHE A 4 -22.24 -15.65 0.32
CA PHE A 4 -21.04 -15.41 1.12
C PHE A 4 -21.27 -15.55 2.62
N ASP A 5 -22.41 -15.06 3.12
CA ASP A 5 -22.78 -15.12 4.54
C ASP A 5 -23.14 -16.54 5.02
N ASN A 6 -23.34 -17.47 4.08
CA ASN A 6 -23.69 -18.86 4.33
C ASN A 6 -22.52 -19.83 4.09
N LEU A 7 -21.29 -19.30 3.95
CA LEU A 7 -20.08 -20.13 3.89
C LEU A 7 -19.88 -20.89 5.21
N THR A 8 -19.44 -22.14 5.10
CA THR A 8 -19.20 -23.00 6.26
C THR A 8 -18.03 -22.48 7.10
N TYR A 9 -18.28 -22.20 8.38
CA TYR A 9 -17.24 -21.83 9.33
C TYR A 9 -16.46 -23.06 9.80
N LEU A 10 -15.12 -23.00 9.76
CA LEU A 10 -14.26 -24.09 10.25
C LEU A 10 -14.45 -24.37 11.76
N HIS A 11 -14.69 -23.32 12.54
CA HIS A 11 -14.84 -23.40 14.01
C HIS A 11 -16.28 -23.07 14.48
N GLY A 12 -17.25 -23.15 13.58
CA GLY A 12 -18.61 -22.68 13.83
C GLY A 12 -18.75 -21.14 13.78
N LYS A 13 -19.99 -20.66 13.77
CA LYS A 13 -20.28 -19.22 13.68
C LYS A 13 -19.80 -18.52 14.96
N PRO A 14 -19.09 -17.38 14.87
CA PRO A 14 -18.66 -16.62 16.03
C PRO A 14 -19.82 -16.27 16.98
N GLN A 15 -19.59 -16.36 18.29
CA GLN A 15 -20.57 -16.01 19.33
C GLN A 15 -20.46 -14.56 19.85
N GLY A 16 -19.52 -13.78 19.30
CA GLY A 16 -19.32 -12.37 19.63
C GLY A 16 -19.32 -11.50 18.39
N THR A 17 -19.48 -10.19 18.58
CA THR A 17 -19.38 -9.18 17.52
C THR A 17 -18.28 -8.16 17.85
N GLY A 18 -17.78 -7.48 16.83
CA GLY A 18 -16.77 -6.44 16.95
C GLY A 18 -16.81 -5.52 15.75
N LEU A 19 -16.27 -4.31 15.90
CA LEU A 19 -16.16 -3.35 14.81
C LEU A 19 -14.82 -3.52 14.11
N LEU A 20 -14.85 -3.77 12.80
CA LEU A 20 -13.66 -3.82 11.96
C LEU A 20 -13.57 -2.52 11.16
N LYS A 21 -12.37 -1.92 11.11
CA LYS A 21 -12.11 -0.63 10.43
C LYS A 21 -12.98 0.53 10.98
N ALA A 22 -13.07 0.64 12.31
CA ALA A 22 -13.75 1.77 12.95
C ALA A 22 -13.06 3.09 12.61
N ASN A 23 -11.72 3.12 12.67
CA ASN A 23 -10.89 4.20 12.15
C ASN A 23 -9.82 3.65 11.18
N PRO A 24 -9.31 4.46 10.23
CA PRO A 24 -8.23 4.05 9.34
C PRO A 24 -6.96 3.60 10.08
N GLU A 25 -6.69 4.20 11.24
CA GLU A 25 -5.54 3.90 12.10
C GLU A 25 -5.66 2.51 12.77
N ASP A 26 -6.87 1.98 12.88
CA ASP A 26 -7.11 0.64 13.42
C ASP A 26 -6.74 -0.47 12.43
N PHE A 27 -6.35 -0.13 11.20
CA PHE A 27 -6.02 -1.09 10.16
C PHE A 27 -4.77 -0.66 9.40
N VAL A 28 -3.60 -0.97 9.97
CA VAL A 28 -2.32 -0.69 9.33
C VAL A 28 -1.88 -1.89 8.48
N VAL A 29 -1.63 -1.63 7.20
CA VAL A 29 -1.15 -2.65 6.24
C VAL A 29 0.23 -2.26 5.76
N VAL A 30 1.24 -3.12 5.99
CA VAL A 30 2.60 -2.92 5.49
C VAL A 30 2.90 -3.94 4.41
N GLU A 31 3.22 -3.46 3.21
CA GLU A 31 3.53 -4.31 2.06
C GLU A 31 4.95 -4.90 2.15
N ASP A 32 5.05 -6.23 2.06
CA ASP A 32 6.31 -6.96 2.00
C ASP A 32 6.56 -7.43 0.56
N LEU A 33 7.54 -6.82 -0.11
CA LEU A 33 7.98 -7.22 -1.46
C LEU A 33 8.73 -8.56 -1.45
N GLY A 34 9.32 -8.95 -0.32
CA GLY A 34 10.21 -10.10 -0.19
C GLY A 34 11.62 -9.86 -0.74
N PHE A 35 11.94 -8.63 -1.13
CA PHE A 35 13.26 -8.21 -1.59
C PHE A 35 13.46 -6.72 -1.32
N GLU A 36 14.73 -6.32 -1.25
CA GLU A 36 15.13 -4.92 -1.13
C GLU A 36 15.43 -4.30 -2.51
N PRO A 37 15.33 -2.98 -2.66
CA PRO A 37 15.76 -2.28 -3.88
C PRO A 37 17.22 -2.60 -4.25
N ASP A 38 17.53 -2.68 -5.54
CA ASP A 38 18.88 -3.06 -6.01
C ASP A 38 19.93 -1.94 -5.78
N GLY A 39 19.48 -0.69 -5.60
CA GLY A 39 20.32 0.50 -5.57
C GLY A 39 20.73 1.02 -6.95
N GLU A 40 20.45 0.29 -8.02
CA GLU A 40 20.74 0.68 -9.40
C GLU A 40 19.61 0.29 -10.37
N GLY A 41 19.58 0.90 -11.55
CA GLY A 41 18.63 0.58 -12.62
C GLY A 41 17.78 1.76 -13.09
N GLU A 42 16.90 1.51 -14.05
CA GLU A 42 16.03 2.54 -14.66
C GLU A 42 14.76 2.82 -13.85
N HIS A 43 14.45 1.99 -12.86
CA HIS A 43 13.25 2.14 -12.04
C HIS A 43 13.62 2.72 -10.68
N ILE A 44 12.68 3.43 -10.08
CA ILE A 44 12.77 3.94 -8.72
C ILE A 44 11.62 3.33 -7.95
N LEU A 45 11.94 2.53 -6.95
CA LEU A 45 10.99 2.07 -5.94
C LEU A 45 10.81 3.19 -4.92
N VAL A 46 9.56 3.52 -4.61
CA VAL A 46 9.17 4.55 -3.65
C VAL A 46 8.20 3.93 -2.67
N ARG A 47 8.61 3.81 -1.41
CA ARG A 47 7.74 3.39 -0.33
C ARG A 47 7.00 4.61 0.19
N ILE A 48 5.69 4.51 0.18
CA ILE A 48 4.79 5.57 0.63
C ILE A 48 3.93 5.06 1.78
N LEU A 49 3.73 5.91 2.78
CA LEU A 49 2.65 5.77 3.74
C LEU A 49 1.46 6.57 3.23
N LYS A 50 0.31 5.94 3.07
CA LYS A 50 -0.92 6.64 2.66
C LYS A 50 -2.06 6.45 3.67
N ASN A 51 -2.84 7.51 3.87
CA ASN A 51 -4.08 7.53 4.65
C ASN A 51 -5.14 8.33 3.87
N GLY A 52 -6.35 7.80 3.71
CA GLY A 52 -7.46 8.51 3.07
C GLY A 52 -7.40 8.61 1.54
N CYS A 53 -6.36 8.11 0.88
CA CYS A 53 -6.23 8.13 -0.58
C CYS A 53 -6.06 6.72 -1.20
N ASN A 54 -6.43 6.60 -2.48
CA ASN A 54 -6.32 5.35 -3.23
C ASN A 54 -4.95 5.24 -3.92
N THR A 55 -4.49 4.01 -4.17
CA THR A 55 -3.17 3.76 -4.80
C THR A 55 -3.01 4.45 -6.15
N ARG A 56 -4.07 4.47 -6.97
CA ARG A 56 -4.03 5.03 -8.33
C ARG A 56 -3.80 6.54 -8.32
N PHE A 57 -4.46 7.24 -7.40
CA PHE A 57 -4.36 8.67 -7.19
C PHE A 57 -2.93 9.07 -6.83
N VAL A 58 -2.30 8.34 -5.91
CA VAL A 58 -0.91 8.60 -5.53
C VAL A 58 0.04 8.27 -6.70
N ALA A 59 -0.21 7.19 -7.44
CA ALA A 59 0.57 6.85 -8.62
C ALA A 59 0.50 7.92 -9.72
N ASP A 60 -0.68 8.47 -9.98
CA ASP A 60 -0.88 9.53 -10.97
C ASP A 60 -0.26 10.86 -10.50
N ALA A 61 -0.31 11.17 -9.19
CA ALA A 61 0.36 12.33 -8.61
C ALA A 61 1.88 12.21 -8.70
N LEU A 62 2.43 11.02 -8.39
CA LEU A 62 3.86 10.72 -8.53
C LEU A 62 4.32 10.85 -9.98
N ALA A 63 3.53 10.37 -10.94
CA ALA A 63 3.82 10.52 -12.36
C ALA A 63 3.92 12.00 -12.79
N LYS A 64 2.99 12.84 -12.33
CA LYS A 64 3.00 14.28 -12.58
C LYS A 64 4.22 14.96 -11.97
N PHE A 65 4.57 14.62 -10.72
CA PHE A 65 5.75 15.15 -10.04
C PHE A 65 7.04 14.82 -10.81
N LEU A 66 7.17 13.58 -11.26
CA LEU A 66 8.32 13.10 -12.04
C LEU A 66 8.28 13.50 -13.52
N LYS A 67 7.22 14.19 -13.98
CA LYS A 67 7.01 14.57 -15.39
C LYS A 67 7.06 13.38 -16.35
N ILE A 68 6.58 12.22 -15.91
CA ILE A 68 6.49 10.99 -16.70
C ILE A 68 5.04 10.62 -16.98
N HIS A 69 4.81 9.74 -17.95
CA HIS A 69 3.47 9.23 -18.22
C HIS A 69 2.99 8.31 -17.10
N ALA A 70 1.71 8.38 -16.72
CA ALA A 70 1.10 7.56 -15.67
C ALA A 70 1.11 6.02 -15.89
N ARG A 71 1.67 5.56 -17.01
CA ARG A 71 1.87 4.13 -17.35
C ARG A 71 3.25 3.63 -16.92
N GLU A 72 4.18 4.57 -16.73
CA GLU A 72 5.54 4.34 -16.26
C GLU A 72 5.58 4.18 -14.73
N VAL A 73 4.49 4.53 -14.05
CA VAL A 73 4.28 4.22 -12.63
C VAL A 73 3.46 2.93 -12.50
N SER A 74 3.98 1.98 -11.72
CA SER A 74 3.32 0.72 -11.38
C SER A 74 3.39 0.42 -9.88
N PHE A 75 2.67 -0.61 -9.46
CA PHE A 75 2.53 -1.02 -8.06
C PHE A 75 2.22 -2.52 -7.99
N ALA A 76 2.46 -3.13 -6.83
CA ALA A 76 2.20 -4.56 -6.61
C ALA A 76 0.72 -4.88 -6.39
N GLY A 77 -0.06 -3.98 -5.80
CA GLY A 77 -1.49 -4.17 -5.59
C GLY A 77 -2.24 -2.87 -5.36
N GLN A 78 -3.58 -2.95 -5.36
CA GLN A 78 -4.41 -1.84 -4.91
C GLN A 78 -4.63 -1.97 -3.40
N LYS A 79 -4.60 -0.83 -2.70
CA LYS A 79 -4.85 -0.76 -1.26
C LYS A 79 -6.05 0.14 -1.00
N ASP A 80 -6.88 -0.26 -0.04
CA ASP A 80 -8.09 0.45 0.35
C ASP A 80 -7.80 1.90 0.78
N LYS A 81 -8.74 2.81 0.52
CA LYS A 81 -8.65 4.20 0.98
C LYS A 81 -8.94 4.39 2.47
N HIS A 82 -9.66 3.43 3.08
CA HIS A 82 -10.12 3.47 4.48
C HIS A 82 -9.16 2.77 5.44
N ALA A 83 -7.86 2.78 5.14
CA ALA A 83 -6.83 2.14 5.94
C ALA A 83 -5.52 2.93 5.80
N VAL A 84 -4.73 2.94 6.86
CA VAL A 84 -3.34 3.39 6.80
C VAL A 84 -2.52 2.29 6.15
N THR A 85 -1.92 2.57 5.00
CA THR A 85 -1.17 1.53 4.27
C THR A 85 0.19 2.03 3.84
N GLU A 86 1.21 1.24 4.14
CA GLU A 86 2.53 1.36 3.54
C GLU A 86 2.60 0.50 2.29
N GLN A 87 2.93 1.13 1.17
CA GLN A 87 2.92 0.50 -0.14
C GLN A 87 4.12 0.93 -0.97
N TRP A 88 4.60 0.03 -1.82
CA TRP A 88 5.60 0.33 -2.83
C TRP A 88 4.98 0.73 -4.17
N LEU A 89 5.42 1.89 -4.66
CA LEU A 89 5.26 2.34 -6.04
C LEU A 89 6.57 2.15 -6.79
N CYS A 90 6.49 2.01 -8.11
CA CYS A 90 7.64 1.86 -8.99
C CYS A 90 7.49 2.81 -10.17
N ALA A 91 8.38 3.80 -10.29
CA ALA A 91 8.39 4.73 -11.41
C ALA A 91 9.59 4.46 -12.31
N ARG A 92 9.37 4.34 -13.62
CA ARG A 92 10.46 4.26 -14.58
C ARG A 92 10.98 5.66 -14.91
N VAL A 93 12.22 5.95 -14.51
CA VAL A 93 12.91 7.22 -14.75
C VAL A 93 14.32 6.88 -15.27
N PRO A 94 14.51 6.73 -16.59
CA PRO A 94 15.80 6.39 -17.16
C PRO A 94 16.90 7.40 -16.76
N GLY A 95 18.13 6.92 -16.63
CA GLY A 95 19.28 7.73 -16.21
C GLY A 95 19.82 7.36 -14.83
N LYS A 96 20.89 8.04 -14.42
CA LYS A 96 21.57 7.80 -13.14
C LYS A 96 21.19 8.80 -12.04
N GLU A 97 20.59 9.94 -12.42
CA GLU A 97 20.21 10.97 -11.45
C GLU A 97 19.01 10.52 -10.62
N MET A 98 19.08 10.70 -9.31
CA MET A 98 17.95 10.45 -8.43
C MET A 98 17.13 11.74 -8.31
N PRO A 99 15.86 11.76 -8.73
CA PRO A 99 14.98 12.90 -8.46
C PRO A 99 14.79 13.05 -6.95
N ASP A 100 14.68 14.29 -6.49
CA ASP A 100 14.42 14.57 -5.08
C ASP A 100 12.95 14.28 -4.74
N LEU A 101 12.69 13.02 -4.38
CA LEU A 101 11.37 12.55 -3.97
C LEU A 101 11.00 13.01 -2.54
N SER A 102 11.95 13.57 -1.77
CA SER A 102 11.62 14.17 -0.47
C SER A 102 10.78 15.44 -0.61
N ALA A 103 10.88 16.12 -1.77
CA ALA A 103 10.05 17.27 -2.12
C ALA A 103 8.64 16.90 -2.61
N PHE A 104 8.33 15.61 -2.77
CA PHE A 104 6.99 15.18 -3.17
C PHE A 104 6.01 15.33 -1.99
N GLN A 105 5.10 16.29 -2.11
CA GLN A 105 4.04 16.53 -1.12
C GLN A 105 2.68 16.20 -1.72
N LEU A 106 1.92 15.37 -1.01
CA LEU A 106 0.56 15.02 -1.36
C LEU A 106 -0.25 14.82 -0.08
N GLU A 107 -1.44 15.41 -0.01
CA GLU A 107 -2.31 15.27 1.16
C GLU A 107 -2.66 13.80 1.42
N GLY A 108 -2.50 13.37 2.67
CA GLY A 108 -2.73 11.97 3.06
C GLY A 108 -1.68 10.99 2.54
N CYS A 109 -0.52 11.45 2.07
CA CYS A 109 0.57 10.61 1.61
C CYS A 109 1.94 11.15 2.06
N GLN A 110 2.80 10.27 2.53
CA GLN A 110 4.16 10.58 2.95
C GLN A 110 5.14 9.60 2.29
N VAL A 111 6.23 10.12 1.73
CA VAL A 111 7.34 9.28 1.25
C VAL A 111 8.17 8.84 2.45
N LEU A 112 8.37 7.53 2.60
CA LEU A 112 9.18 6.95 3.67
C LEU A 112 10.62 6.69 3.19
N GLU A 113 10.75 6.06 2.03
CA GLU A 113 12.03 5.73 1.43
C GLU A 113 11.90 5.57 -0.09
N TYR A 114 13.02 5.73 -0.78
CA TYR A 114 13.10 5.50 -2.22
C TYR A 114 14.49 5.09 -2.64
N ALA A 115 14.57 4.16 -3.60
CA ALA A 115 15.83 3.64 -4.11
C ALA A 115 15.66 3.12 -5.54
N ARG A 116 16.78 3.04 -6.26
CA ARG A 116 16.80 2.53 -7.63
C ARG A 116 16.64 1.01 -7.64
N HIS A 117 16.01 0.50 -8.71
CA HIS A 117 15.77 -0.92 -8.91
C HIS A 117 15.84 -1.27 -10.41
N LYS A 118 16.30 -2.48 -10.73
CA LYS A 118 16.51 -2.89 -12.12
C LYS A 118 15.18 -3.18 -12.81
N ARG A 119 14.24 -3.81 -12.10
CA ARG A 119 13.02 -4.36 -12.68
C ARG A 119 11.80 -3.50 -12.37
N LYS A 120 10.80 -3.57 -13.24
CA LYS A 120 9.49 -2.97 -12.98
C LYS A 120 8.74 -3.78 -11.94
N LEU A 121 8.15 -3.12 -10.94
CA LEU A 121 7.24 -3.78 -10.00
C LEU A 121 5.93 -4.12 -10.71
N ARG A 122 5.57 -5.40 -10.75
CA ARG A 122 4.36 -5.90 -11.42
C ARG A 122 3.24 -6.14 -10.41
N LEU A 123 1.99 -6.11 -10.89
CA LEU A 123 0.84 -6.53 -10.11
C LEU A 123 1.03 -7.97 -9.62
N GLY A 124 0.77 -8.22 -8.34
CA GLY A 124 0.96 -9.51 -7.67
C GLY A 124 2.41 -9.84 -7.28
N ALA A 125 3.38 -8.97 -7.57
CA ALA A 125 4.79 -9.17 -7.18
C ALA A 125 5.05 -8.75 -5.73
N LEU A 126 4.26 -9.31 -4.80
CA LEU A 126 4.42 -9.14 -3.36
C LEU A 126 4.52 -10.52 -2.70
N LYS A 127 5.33 -10.61 -1.64
CA LYS A 127 5.40 -11.81 -0.80
C LYS A 127 4.19 -11.90 0.13
N GLY A 128 3.72 -10.75 0.64
CA GLY A 128 2.56 -10.68 1.51
C GLY A 128 2.29 -9.27 2.01
N ASN A 129 1.38 -9.16 2.97
CA ASN A 129 1.17 -7.94 3.73
C ASN A 129 1.22 -8.28 5.23
N ALA A 130 1.96 -7.50 6.01
CA ALA A 130 1.84 -7.52 7.46
C ALA A 130 0.63 -6.66 7.86
N LEU A 131 -0.24 -7.24 8.69
CA LEU A 131 -1.44 -6.57 9.21
C LEU A 131 -1.24 -6.29 10.69
N TYR A 132 -1.38 -5.04 11.09
CA TYR A 132 -1.40 -4.62 12.48
C TYR A 132 -2.82 -4.12 12.80
N PRO A 133 -3.69 -5.00 13.33
CA PRO A 133 -5.00 -4.58 13.77
C PRO A 133 -4.89 -3.74 15.06
N GLY A 134 -5.41 -2.53 15.03
CA GLY A 134 -5.68 -1.75 16.23
C GLY A 134 -6.76 -2.43 17.04
N THR A 135 -6.51 -2.66 18.33
CA THR A 135 -7.52 -3.24 19.22
C THR A 135 -8.45 -2.12 19.68
N THR A 136 -9.47 -1.78 18.88
CA THR A 136 -10.57 -0.97 19.40
C THR A 136 -11.31 -1.83 20.42
N ARG A 137 -11.13 -1.51 21.71
CA ARG A 137 -11.71 -2.26 22.84
C ARG A 137 -13.20 -2.51 22.58
N SER A 138 -13.61 -3.77 22.55
CA SER A 138 -15.01 -4.12 22.69
C SER A 138 -15.45 -3.71 24.10
N GLU A 139 -16.40 -2.79 24.19
CA GLU A 139 -17.14 -2.59 25.44
C GLU A 139 -17.86 -3.89 25.74
N GLN A 140 -17.34 -4.64 26.72
CA GLN A 140 -18.09 -5.70 27.38
C GLN A 140 -19.24 -5.02 28.14
N SER A 141 -20.40 -4.93 27.48
CA SER A 141 -21.68 -4.73 28.14
C SER A 141 -21.88 -5.86 29.16
N ARG A 142 -21.80 -5.50 30.45
CA ARG A 142 -22.28 -6.32 31.57
C ARG A 142 -23.80 -6.49 31.51
#